data_AF-A0A9D7SKV6-F1
#
_entry.id   AF-A0A9D7SKV6-F1
#
_cell.length_a   1.000
_cell.length_b   1.000
_cell.length_c   1.000
_cell.angle_alpha   90.00
_cell.angle_beta   90.00
_cell.angle_gamma   90.00
#
_symmetry.space_group_name_H-M   'P 1'
#
loop_
_entity.id
_entity.type
_entity.pdbx_description
1 polymer ?
#
loop_
_entity_poly.entity_id
_entity_poly.type
_entity_poly.pdbx_seq_one_letter_code
_entity_poly.pdbx_strand_id
1 'polypeptide(L)'
;MPGRRPGASLTTVPATRPVAFDADDARLLADTVAYYHERLKQSPEALAYLEKRGIAGAARDEAIAHFRLGVSDRSLGLRLPEKNRKAGGEIRARLQKVGLYRESGHEHFAGSLMVPIFDEAGHVVELYGRKLLDNLRAGTPKHL
;
A
#
# COMPACT_ATOMS: atom_id res chain seq x y z
N MET A 1 -27.50 23.75 -40.77
CA MET A 1 -27.33 23.33 -39.36
C MET A 1 -26.19 22.32 -39.27
N PRO A 2 -24.96 22.69 -38.86
CA PRO A 2 -23.89 21.71 -38.71
C PRO A 2 -24.06 20.96 -37.38
N GLY A 3 -24.28 19.65 -37.47
CA GLY A 3 -24.43 18.75 -36.33
C GLY A 3 -23.13 18.57 -35.55
N ARG A 4 -23.24 18.70 -34.22
CA ARG A 4 -22.22 18.54 -33.20
C ARG A 4 -21.62 17.11 -33.24
N ARG A 5 -20.31 16.99 -33.43
CA ARG A 5 -19.57 15.73 -33.20
C ARG A 5 -19.59 15.40 -31.70
N PRO A 6 -19.94 14.18 -31.27
CA PRO A 6 -19.76 13.80 -29.88
C PRO A 6 -18.25 13.64 -29.60
N GLY A 7 -17.75 14.39 -28.62
CA GLY A 7 -16.38 14.28 -28.15
C GLY A 7 -16.12 12.89 -27.60
N ALA A 8 -15.00 12.29 -27.99
CA ALA A 8 -14.55 11.01 -27.49
C ALA A 8 -14.46 11.06 -25.96
N SER A 9 -15.24 10.20 -25.31
CA SER A 9 -15.16 9.96 -23.87
C SER A 9 -13.76 9.44 -23.55
N LEU A 10 -13.04 10.10 -22.65
CA LEU A 10 -11.74 9.66 -22.16
C LEU A 10 -11.89 8.26 -21.56
N THR A 11 -11.40 7.26 -22.27
CA THR A 11 -11.36 5.87 -21.82
C THR A 11 -10.60 5.84 -20.51
N THR A 12 -11.32 5.52 -19.42
CA THR A 12 -10.71 5.25 -18.12
C THR A 12 -9.76 4.08 -18.32
N VAL A 13 -8.46 4.35 -18.25
CA VAL A 13 -7.43 3.30 -18.18
C VAL A 13 -7.84 2.30 -17.10
N PRO A 14 -7.91 0.98 -17.38
CA PRO A 14 -8.24 0.01 -16.36
C PRO A 14 -7.12 0.06 -15.32
N ALA A 15 -7.41 0.65 -14.16
CA ALA A 15 -6.54 0.55 -13.02
C ALA A 15 -6.43 -0.94 -12.70
N THR A 16 -5.22 -1.49 -12.83
CA THR A 16 -4.87 -2.74 -12.18
C THR A 16 -5.35 -2.64 -10.75
N ARG A 17 -6.39 -3.41 -10.41
CA ARG A 17 -6.98 -3.40 -9.07
C ARG A 17 -5.96 -4.07 -8.18
N PRO A 18 -5.30 -3.34 -7.27
CA PRO A 18 -4.23 -3.94 -6.48
C PRO A 18 -4.79 -4.91 -5.43
N VAL A 19 -6.11 -4.90 -5.19
CA VAL A 19 -6.80 -5.64 -4.15
C VAL A 19 -8.16 -6.12 -4.66
N ALA A 20 -8.44 -7.41 -4.50
CA ALA A 20 -9.75 -7.99 -4.81
C ALA A 20 -10.78 -7.70 -3.70
N PHE A 21 -11.97 -7.23 -4.09
CA PHE A 21 -13.00 -6.76 -3.14
C PHE A 21 -13.80 -7.89 -2.47
N ASP A 22 -13.75 -9.09 -3.04
CA ASP A 22 -14.47 -10.32 -2.64
C ASP A 22 -13.55 -11.38 -1.99
N ALA A 23 -12.26 -11.11 -1.90
CA ALA A 23 -11.29 -12.02 -1.30
C ALA A 23 -11.53 -12.14 0.21
N ASP A 24 -11.16 -13.25 0.86
CA ASP A 24 -11.12 -13.31 2.32
C ASP A 24 -10.07 -12.35 2.90
N ASP A 25 -10.15 -12.04 4.20
CA ASP A 25 -9.29 -11.04 4.85
C ASP A 25 -7.79 -11.35 4.72
N ALA A 26 -7.41 -12.62 4.74
CA ALA A 26 -6.02 -13.05 4.49
C ALA A 26 -5.56 -12.71 3.06
N ARG A 27 -6.45 -12.84 2.07
CA ARG A 27 -6.13 -12.52 0.68
C ARG A 27 -6.08 -11.01 0.44
N LEU A 28 -6.99 -10.25 1.07
CA LEU A 28 -6.96 -8.79 1.10
C LEU A 28 -5.61 -8.27 1.65
N LEU A 29 -5.13 -8.87 2.74
CA LEU A 29 -3.85 -8.53 3.35
C LEU A 29 -2.69 -8.83 2.40
N ALA A 30 -2.66 -10.04 1.82
CA ALA A 30 -1.63 -10.46 0.87
C ALA A 30 -1.57 -9.57 -0.38
N ASP A 31 -2.72 -9.23 -0.97
CA ASP A 31 -2.82 -8.34 -2.13
C ASP A 31 -2.30 -6.94 -1.79
N THR A 32 -2.63 -6.43 -0.60
CA THR A 32 -2.15 -5.11 -0.15
C THR A 32 -0.64 -5.11 0.10
N VAL A 33 -0.09 -6.20 0.64
CA VAL A 33 1.36 -6.38 0.80
C VAL A 33 2.06 -6.42 -0.56
N ALA A 34 1.52 -7.16 -1.52
CA ALA A 34 2.04 -7.19 -2.89
C ALA A 34 2.03 -5.79 -3.52
N TYR A 35 0.98 -5.02 -3.29
CA TYR A 35 0.94 -3.63 -3.73
C TYR A 35 2.05 -2.78 -3.11
N TYR A 36 2.21 -2.80 -1.79
CA TYR A 36 3.26 -2.04 -1.11
C TYR A 36 4.66 -2.46 -1.53
N HIS A 37 4.86 -3.75 -1.83
CA HIS A 37 6.10 -4.28 -2.36
C HIS A 37 6.46 -3.67 -3.71
N GLU A 38 5.50 -3.59 -4.63
CA GLU A 38 5.70 -2.90 -5.92
C GLU A 38 5.93 -1.41 -5.75
N ARG A 39 5.28 -0.77 -4.77
CA ARG A 39 5.54 0.65 -4.45
C ARG A 39 6.96 0.88 -3.95
N LEU A 40 7.54 -0.05 -3.19
CA LEU A 40 8.89 0.10 -2.63
C LEU A 40 9.95 0.17 -3.73
N LYS A 41 9.85 -0.71 -4.73
CA LYS A 41 10.75 -0.73 -5.90
C LYS A 41 10.74 0.58 -6.69
N GLN A 42 9.64 1.33 -6.62
CA GLN A 42 9.43 2.59 -7.34
C GLN A 42 9.63 3.83 -6.48
N SER A 43 10.07 3.70 -5.22
CA SER A 43 10.16 4.80 -4.27
C SER A 43 11.61 5.17 -3.96
N PRO A 44 12.18 6.20 -4.59
CA PRO A 44 13.55 6.65 -4.33
C PRO A 44 13.80 6.97 -2.85
N GLU A 45 12.80 7.55 -2.16
CA GLU A 45 12.89 7.88 -0.74
C GLU A 45 13.05 6.64 0.13
N ALA A 46 12.25 5.60 -0.13
CA ALA A 46 12.32 4.36 0.64
C ALA A 46 13.57 3.53 0.31
N LEU A 47 14.03 3.57 -0.95
CA LEU A 47 15.29 2.95 -1.35
C LEU A 47 16.49 3.64 -0.69
N ALA A 48 16.51 4.98 -0.64
CA ALA A 48 17.53 5.75 0.08
C ALA A 48 17.51 5.49 1.59
N TYR A 49 16.33 5.24 2.17
CA TYR A 49 16.20 4.83 3.56
C TYR A 49 16.90 3.49 3.85
N LEU A 50 16.71 2.49 2.98
CA LEU A 50 17.37 1.20 3.09
C LEU A 50 18.89 1.35 2.98
N GLU A 51 19.37 2.15 2.02
CA GLU A 51 20.80 2.42 1.86
C GLU A 51 21.40 3.08 3.11
N LYS A 52 20.72 4.06 3.71
CA LYS A 52 21.12 4.68 4.98
C LYS A 52 21.18 3.67 6.14
N ARG A 53 20.44 2.57 6.06
CA ARG A 53 20.46 1.46 7.03
C ARG A 53 21.49 0.38 6.69
N GLY A 54 22.33 0.58 5.68
CA GLY A 54 23.35 -0.38 5.24
C GLY A 54 22.83 -1.47 4.30
N ILE A 55 21.59 -1.33 3.80
CA ILE A 55 20.96 -2.27 2.86
C ILE A 55 21.01 -1.63 1.46
N ALA A 56 22.06 -1.94 0.69
CA ALA A 56 22.35 -1.31 -0.60
C ALA A 56 22.74 -2.32 -1.69
N GLY A 57 22.68 -1.87 -2.95
CA GLY A 57 23.07 -2.69 -4.11
C GLY A 57 22.30 -4.02 -4.20
N ALA A 58 23.00 -5.11 -4.51
CA ALA A 58 22.41 -6.45 -4.63
C ALA A 58 21.72 -6.92 -3.34
N ALA A 59 22.30 -6.60 -2.17
CA ALA A 59 21.71 -6.97 -0.87
C ALA A 59 20.36 -6.28 -0.63
N ARG A 60 20.16 -5.07 -1.18
CA ARG A 60 18.86 -4.41 -1.15
C ARG A 60 17.82 -5.16 -1.98
N ASP A 61 18.18 -5.50 -3.21
CA ASP A 61 17.23 -6.15 -4.12
C ASP A 61 16.86 -7.55 -3.60
N GLU A 62 17.82 -8.28 -3.04
CA GLU A 62 17.60 -9.53 -2.33
C GLU A 62 16.71 -9.36 -1.10
N ALA A 63 16.99 -8.39 -0.23
CA ALA A 63 16.17 -8.14 0.96
C ALA A 63 14.73 -7.77 0.59
N ILE A 64 14.55 -6.91 -0.42
CA ILE A 64 13.22 -6.51 -0.91
C ILE A 64 12.46 -7.74 -1.41
N ALA A 65 13.09 -8.57 -2.25
CA ALA A 65 12.45 -9.75 -2.82
C ALA A 65 12.16 -10.84 -1.77
N HIS A 66 13.17 -11.18 -0.95
CA HIS A 66 13.10 -12.26 0.02
C HIS A 66 12.10 -11.98 1.14
N PHE A 67 12.17 -10.80 1.76
CA PHE A 67 11.27 -10.43 2.85
C PHE A 67 9.96 -9.79 2.37
N ARG A 68 9.76 -9.67 1.06
CA ARG A 68 8.62 -8.95 0.46
C ARG A 68 8.41 -7.56 1.08
N LEU A 69 9.52 -6.83 1.29
CA LEU A 69 9.47 -5.49 1.89
C LEU A 69 8.59 -4.58 1.04
N GLY A 70 7.87 -3.67 1.70
CA GLY A 70 6.98 -2.72 1.05
C GLY A 70 7.11 -1.30 1.58
N VAL A 71 6.41 -0.35 0.94
CA VAL A 71 6.25 1.02 1.44
C VAL A 71 4.78 1.44 1.40
N SER A 72 4.29 2.02 2.49
CA SER A 72 3.01 2.71 2.52
C SER A 72 3.24 4.19 2.21
N ASP A 73 3.04 4.57 0.95
CA ASP A 73 3.28 5.92 0.41
C ASP A 73 1.99 6.76 0.27
N ARG A 74 0.86 6.28 0.81
CA ARG A 74 -0.50 6.85 0.71
C ARG A 74 -1.17 6.67 -0.65
N SER A 75 -0.57 5.90 -1.56
CA SER A 75 -1.11 5.72 -2.91
C SER A 75 -2.23 4.69 -3.00
N LEU A 76 -2.38 3.78 -2.02
CA LEU A 76 -3.42 2.75 -2.05
C LEU A 76 -4.81 3.39 -2.09
N GLY A 77 -5.02 4.43 -1.29
CA GLY A 77 -6.30 5.15 -1.24
C GLY A 77 -6.76 5.76 -2.57
N LEU A 78 -5.83 6.05 -3.48
CA LEU A 78 -6.10 6.58 -4.84
C LEU A 78 -6.50 5.48 -5.82
N ARG A 79 -6.26 4.21 -5.47
CA ARG A 79 -6.61 3.03 -6.27
C ARG A 79 -7.92 2.38 -5.84
N LEU A 80 -8.47 2.80 -4.69
CA LEU A 80 -9.75 2.33 -4.19
C LEU A 80 -10.91 3.12 -4.79
N PRO A 81 -12.11 2.53 -4.90
CA PRO A 81 -13.31 3.27 -5.24
C PRO A 81 -13.55 4.43 -4.26
N GLU A 82 -14.25 5.45 -4.75
CA GLU A 82 -14.62 6.60 -3.94
C GLU A 82 -15.44 6.18 -2.71
N LYS A 83 -15.16 6.80 -1.56
CA LYS A 83 -15.77 6.44 -0.26
C LYS A 83 -17.30 6.58 -0.21
N ASN A 84 -17.87 7.40 -1.09
CA ASN A 84 -19.32 7.62 -1.20
C ASN A 84 -20.04 6.49 -1.95
N ARG A 85 -19.29 5.59 -2.62
CA ARG A 85 -19.86 4.41 -3.27
C ARG A 85 -19.87 3.24 -2.30
N LYS A 86 -20.90 2.38 -2.37
CA LYS A 86 -21.03 1.18 -1.53
C LYS A 86 -19.75 0.34 -1.51
N ALA A 87 -19.20 0.01 -2.68
CA ALA A 87 -17.97 -0.76 -2.81
C ALA A 87 -16.73 -0.06 -2.19
N GLY A 88 -16.69 1.28 -2.22
CA GLY A 88 -15.60 2.06 -1.62
C GLY A 88 -15.67 2.12 -0.10
N GLY A 89 -16.88 2.17 0.46
CA GLY A 89 -17.11 2.05 1.89
C GLY A 89 -16.77 0.65 2.40
N GLU A 90 -17.24 -0.39 1.70
CA GLU A 90 -17.00 -1.80 2.06
C GLU A 90 -15.50 -2.13 2.09
N ILE A 91 -14.74 -1.82 1.04
CA ILE A 91 -13.30 -2.13 1.04
C ILE A 91 -12.54 -1.38 2.13
N ARG A 92 -12.91 -0.13 2.43
CA ARG A 92 -12.27 0.65 3.50
C ARG A 92 -12.59 0.08 4.88
N ALA A 93 -13.83 -0.36 5.11
CA ALA A 93 -14.21 -1.04 6.34
C ALA A 93 -13.43 -2.35 6.52
N ARG A 94 -13.23 -3.11 5.44
CA ARG A 94 -12.42 -4.32 5.46
C ARG A 94 -10.93 -4.02 5.72
N LEU A 95 -10.37 -3.02 5.06
CA LEU A 95 -8.99 -2.56 5.30
C LEU A 95 -8.79 -2.04 6.73
N GLN A 96 -9.82 -1.45 7.35
CA GLN A 96 -9.82 -1.09 8.77
C GLN A 96 -9.83 -2.34 9.66
N LYS A 97 -10.69 -3.32 9.36
CA LYS A 97 -10.79 -4.58 10.10
C LYS A 97 -9.44 -5.33 10.14
N VAL A 98 -8.71 -5.35 9.03
CA VAL A 98 -7.37 -5.98 8.95
C VAL A 98 -6.22 -5.06 9.43
N GLY A 99 -6.54 -3.88 9.97
CA GLY A 99 -5.56 -2.97 10.59
C GLY A 99 -4.72 -2.11 9.63
N LEU A 100 -4.97 -2.19 8.32
CA LEU A 100 -4.24 -1.41 7.30
C LEU A 100 -4.73 0.04 7.18
N TYR A 101 -5.97 0.31 7.57
CA TYR A 101 -6.56 1.64 7.61
C TYR A 101 -6.97 2.02 9.04
N ARG A 102 -6.88 3.31 9.34
CA ARG A 102 -7.43 3.89 10.58
C ARG A 102 -8.88 4.28 10.39
N GLU A 103 -9.59 4.50 11.50
CA GLU A 103 -10.95 5.07 11.51
C GLU A 103 -11.03 6.40 10.75
N SER A 104 -9.97 7.23 10.83
CA SER A 104 -9.85 8.48 10.07
C SER A 104 -9.83 8.31 8.54
N GLY A 105 -9.69 7.08 8.03
CA GLY A 105 -9.62 6.77 6.60
C GLY A 105 -8.24 6.88 5.97
N HIS A 106 -7.22 7.16 6.78
CA HIS A 106 -5.81 7.13 6.36
C HIS A 106 -5.22 5.73 6.50
N GLU A 107 -4.24 5.41 5.66
CA GLU A 107 -3.40 4.23 5.82
C GLU A 107 -2.70 4.26 7.19
N HIS A 108 -2.78 3.16 7.93
CA HIS A 108 -2.22 3.05 9.27
C HIS A 108 -0.71 3.29 9.25
N PHE A 109 -0.05 2.72 8.26
CA PHE A 109 1.39 2.74 8.09
C PHE A 109 1.91 3.87 7.21
N ALA A 110 1.10 4.92 6.95
CA ALA A 110 1.49 6.01 6.05
C ALA A 110 2.90 6.58 6.36
N GLY A 111 3.78 6.57 5.36
CA GLY A 111 5.18 7.01 5.47
C GLY A 111 6.11 6.01 6.16
N SER A 112 5.81 4.72 6.07
CA SER A 112 6.60 3.65 6.72
C SER A 112 7.08 2.61 5.70
N LEU A 113 8.29 2.12 5.92
CA LEU A 113 8.76 0.84 5.41
C LEU A 113 7.94 -0.27 6.09
N MET A 114 7.42 -1.20 5.29
CA MET A 114 6.60 -2.31 5.74
C MET A 114 7.41 -3.60 5.69
N VAL A 115 7.36 -4.35 6.79
CA VAL A 115 7.95 -5.69 6.93
C VAL A 115 6.81 -6.66 7.25
N PRO A 116 6.34 -7.45 6.28
CA PRO A 116 5.32 -8.46 6.52
C PRO A 116 5.92 -9.66 7.27
N ILE A 117 5.16 -10.20 8.21
CA ILE A 117 5.47 -11.42 8.95
C ILE A 117 4.59 -12.55 8.40
N PHE A 118 5.23 -13.68 8.09
CA PHE A 118 4.58 -14.83 7.49
C PHE A 118 4.49 -15.99 8.47
N ASP A 119 3.40 -16.75 8.40
CA ASP A 119 3.31 -18.07 9.03
C ASP A 119 4.10 -19.14 8.23
N GLU A 120 4.13 -20.37 8.75
CA GLU A 120 4.78 -21.51 8.09
C GLU A 120 4.16 -21.86 6.73
N ALA A 121 2.90 -21.49 6.50
CA ALA A 121 2.19 -21.69 5.24
C ALA A 121 2.42 -20.53 4.24
N GLY A 122 3.14 -19.47 4.63
CA GLY A 122 3.47 -18.32 3.80
C GLY A 122 2.37 -17.24 3.74
N HIS A 123 1.36 -17.31 4.60
CA HIS A 123 0.33 -16.28 4.74
C HIS A 123 0.84 -15.12 5.57
N VAL A 124 0.44 -13.90 5.20
CA VAL A 124 0.73 -12.71 6.02
C VAL A 124 -0.13 -12.80 7.27
N VAL A 125 0.49 -12.79 8.45
CA VAL A 125 -0.20 -12.79 9.74
C VAL A 125 -0.11 -11.46 10.45
N GLU A 126 1.01 -10.76 10.28
CA GLU A 126 1.26 -9.45 10.91
C GLU A 126 2.09 -8.56 10.00
N LEU A 127 2.07 -7.26 10.28
CA LEU A 127 2.89 -6.27 9.60
C LEU A 127 3.55 -5.35 10.62
N TYR A 128 4.86 -5.23 10.50
CA TYR A 128 5.62 -4.21 11.20
C TYR A 128 5.87 -3.02 10.29
N GLY A 129 5.60 -1.81 10.79
CA GLY A 129 5.85 -0.57 10.05
C GLY A 129 6.92 0.27 10.70
N ARG A 130 7.95 0.66 9.96
CA ARG A 130 9.00 1.58 10.43
C ARG A 130 8.97 2.90 9.66
N LYS A 131 8.84 4.02 10.36
CA LYS A 131 8.85 5.35 9.72
C LYS A 131 10.15 5.59 8.95
N LEU A 132 9.99 6.10 7.73
CA LEU A 132 11.11 6.47 6.86
C LEU A 132 11.81 7.74 7.37
N LEU A 133 11.01 8.66 7.90
CA LEU A 133 11.48 9.96 8.37
C LEU A 133 11.60 10.02 9.90
N ASP A 134 12.58 10.79 10.36
CA ASP A 134 12.82 11.05 11.78
C ASP A 134 12.17 12.36 12.26
N ASN A 135 11.82 13.29 11.36
CA ASN A 135 11.21 14.59 11.64
C ASN A 135 9.67 14.50 11.74
N LEU A 136 9.18 13.61 12.58
CA LEU A 136 7.75 13.36 12.75
C LEU A 136 7.10 14.38 13.69
N ARG A 137 5.79 14.59 13.53
CA ARG A 137 5.01 15.39 14.49
C ARG A 137 5.11 14.78 15.89
N ALA A 138 5.14 15.63 16.92
CA ALA A 138 5.16 15.18 18.31
C ALA A 138 4.05 14.15 18.58
N GLY A 139 4.41 13.06 19.26
CA GLY A 139 3.49 11.94 19.55
C GLY A 139 3.31 10.93 18.41
N THR A 140 3.93 11.12 17.24
CA THR A 140 3.89 10.11 16.17
C THR A 140 4.78 8.91 16.54
N PRO A 141 4.26 7.68 16.59
CA PRO A 141 5.08 6.49 16.80
C PRO A 141 6.10 6.33 15.66
N LYS A 142 7.36 6.03 16.00
CA LYS A 142 8.42 5.76 15.02
C LYS A 142 8.24 4.41 14.34
N HIS A 143 7.48 3.53 14.96
CA HIS A 143 7.12 2.23 14.44
C HIS A 143 5.74 1.81 14.98
N LEU A 144 5.12 0.88 14.27
CA LEU A 144 3.79 0.34 14.51
C LEU A 144 3.88 -1.18 14.42
#